data_AF-A0A965FXJ2-F1
#
_entry.id   AF-A0A965FXJ2-F1
#
_cell.length_a   1.000
_cell.length_b   1.000
_cell.length_c   1.000
_cell.angle_alpha   90.00
_cell.angle_beta   90.00
_cell.angle_gamma   90.00
#
_symmetry.space_group_name_H-M   'P 1'
#
loop_
_entity.id
_entity.type
_entity.pdbx_description
1 polymer ?
#
loop_
_entity_poly.entity_id
_entity_poly.type
_entity_poly.pdbx_seq_one_letter_code
_entity_poly.pdbx_strand_id
1 'polypeptide(L)' 'FVPAGTPPAIVNALNAALKKTLELPDVAGRLTELTLDPWHMSPEQFAQQIRADYEKYATVVKIAGAVVE' A
#
# COMPACT_ATOMS: atom_id res chain seq x y z
N PHE A 1 -5.80 -1.63 2.68
CA PHE A 1 -7.22 -1.30 2.45
C PHE A 1 -8.01 -1.50 3.73
N VAL A 2 -9.16 -0.84 3.86
CA VAL A 2 -10.17 -1.05 4.90
C VAL A 2 -11.56 -1.07 4.22
N PRO A 3 -12.62 -1.61 4.85
CA PRO A 3 -13.96 -1.56 4.28
C PRO A 3 -14.40 -0.13 3.95
N ALA A 4 -15.17 0.03 2.87
CA ALA A 4 -15.73 1.33 2.50
C ALA A 4 -16.59 1.88 3.65
N GLY A 5 -16.46 3.18 3.91
CA GLY A 5 -17.16 3.84 5.02
C GLY A 5 -16.51 3.69 6.40
N THR A 6 -15.35 3.03 6.51
CA THR A 6 -14.57 3.02 7.76
C THR A 6 -14.29 4.47 8.20
N PRO A 7 -14.63 4.86 9.45
CA PRO A 7 -14.41 6.21 9.94
C PRO A 7 -12.96 6.68 9.79
N PRO A 8 -12.70 7.94 9.36
CA PRO A 8 -11.35 8.45 9.14
C PRO A 8 -10.44 8.33 10.38
N ALA A 9 -10.99 8.51 11.58
CA ALA A 9 -10.24 8.37 12.82
C ALA A 9 -9.62 6.97 13.00
N ILE A 10 -10.35 5.91 12.60
CA ILE A 10 -9.86 4.53 12.67
C ILE A 10 -8.78 4.30 11.61
N VAL A 11 -8.98 4.81 10.41
CA VAL A 11 -7.98 4.72 9.33
C VAL A 11 -6.67 5.39 9.74
N ASN A 12 -6.77 6.59 10.33
CA ASN A 12 -5.62 7.36 10.78
C ASN A 12 -4.90 6.68 11.94
N ALA A 13 -5.64 6.12 12.90
CA ALA A 13 -5.06 5.38 14.02
C ALA A 13 -4.30 4.14 13.53
N LEU A 14 -4.87 3.38 12.58
CA LEU A 14 -4.21 2.22 11.98
C LEU A 14 -2.95 2.62 11.19
N ASN A 15 -3.04 3.68 10.37
CA ASN A 15 -1.89 4.16 9.60
C ASN A 15 -0.74 4.62 10.52
N ALA A 16 -1.07 5.31 11.61
CA ALA A 16 -0.08 5.74 12.59
C ALA A 16 0.57 4.54 13.32
N ALA A 17 -0.20 3.51 13.65
CA ALA A 17 0.34 2.28 14.22
C ALA A 17 1.30 1.58 13.25
N LEU A 18 0.92 1.46 11.97
CA LEU A 18 1.78 0.88 10.93
C LEU A 18 3.10 1.64 10.76
N LYS A 19 3.04 2.97 10.75
CA LYS A 19 4.26 3.81 10.71
C LYS A 19 5.20 3.46 11.85
N LYS A 20 4.69 3.47 13.09
CA LYS A 20 5.49 3.16 14.28
C LYS A 20 6.08 1.75 14.22
N THR A 21 5.31 0.77 13.76
CA THR A 21 5.77 -0.61 13.63
C THR A 21 6.91 -0.74 12.61
N LEU A 22 6.82 -0.05 11.47
CA LEU A 22 7.89 -0.06 10.46
C LEU A 22 9.16 0.68 10.91
N GLU A 23 9.05 1.61 11.85
CA GLU A 23 10.19 2.31 12.46
C GLU A 23 10.91 1.44 13.53
N LEU A 24 10.33 0.31 13.94
CA LEU A 24 10.99 -0.59 14.89
C LEU A 24 12.17 -1.31 14.19
N PRO A 25 13.39 -1.27 14.75
CA PRO A 25 14.58 -1.83 14.09
C PRO A 25 14.50 -3.34 13.84
N ASP A 26 13.85 -4.09 14.73
CA ASP A 26 13.64 -5.54 14.60
C ASP A 26 12.69 -5.86 13.44
N VAL A 27 11.60 -5.10 13.31
CA VAL A 27 10.65 -5.23 12.20
C VAL A 27 11.29 -4.83 10.88
N ALA A 28 11.93 -3.65 10.83
CA ALA A 28 12.61 -3.17 9.65
C ALA A 28 13.73 -4.15 9.21
N GLY A 29 14.54 -4.62 10.16
CA GLY A 29 15.58 -5.61 9.91
C GLY A 29 15.02 -6.90 9.32
N ARG A 30 13.91 -7.40 9.86
CA ARG A 30 13.28 -8.62 9.34
C ARG A 30 12.73 -8.46 7.92
N LEU A 31 12.18 -7.29 7.58
CA LEU A 31 11.74 -7.00 6.21
C LEU A 31 12.93 -6.96 5.25
N THR A 32 14.02 -6.30 5.64
CA THR A 32 15.25 -6.23 4.85
C THR A 32 15.87 -7.61 4.62
N GLU A 33 15.87 -8.50 5.63
CA GLU A 33 16.31 -9.90 5.48
C GLU A 33 15.50 -10.66 4.40
N LEU A 34 14.23 -10.28 4.22
CA LEU A 34 13.35 -10.83 3.19
C LEU A 34 13.45 -10.07 1.86
N THR A 35 14.46 -9.20 1.69
CA THR A 35 14.67 -8.35 0.51
C THR A 35 13.52 -7.36 0.27
N LEU A 36 12.82 -6.96 1.33
CA LEU A 36 11.74 -5.97 1.29
C LEU A 36 12.22 -4.64 1.88
N ASP A 37 11.91 -3.54 1.19
CA ASP A 37 12.13 -2.20 1.72
C ASP A 37 10.96 -1.79 2.63
N PRO A 38 11.20 -1.45 3.90
CA PRO A 38 10.16 -0.92 4.77
C PRO A 38 9.69 0.43 4.24
N TRP A 39 8.45 0.50 3.78
CA TRP A 39 7.89 1.72 3.22
C TRP A 39 6.53 2.06 3.83
N HIS A 40 6.38 3.31 4.25
CA HIS A 40 5.15 3.92 4.75
C HIS A 40 4.68 5.05 3.83
N MET A 41 3.37 5.21 3.71
CA MET A 41 2.72 6.34 3.06
C MET A 41 1.43 6.71 3.79
N SER A 42 0.95 7.94 3.61
CA SER A 42 -0.34 8.38 4.16
C SER A 42 -1.51 7.64 3.46
N PRO A 43 -2.70 7.59 4.09
CA PRO A 43 -3.90 7.02 3.46
C PRO A 43 -4.23 7.70 2.12
N GLU A 44 -4.02 9.01 2.01
CA GLU A 44 -4.27 9.79 0.80
C GLU A 44 -3.26 9.45 -0.30
N GLN A 45 -1.97 9.36 0.06
CA GLN A 45 -0.92 8.94 -0.86
C GLN A 45 -1.17 7.51 -1.38
N PHE A 46 -1.58 6.60 -0.49
CA PHE A 46 -1.96 5.24 -0.89
C PHE A 46 -3.15 5.24 -1.85
N ALA A 47 -4.19 6.04 -1.58
CA ALA A 47 -5.34 6.15 -2.48
C ALA A 47 -4.94 6.74 -3.85
N GLN A 48 -4.02 7.70 -3.89
CA GLN A 48 -3.50 8.25 -5.14
C GLN A 48 -2.68 7.21 -5.93
N GLN A 49 -1.78 6.50 -5.25
CA GLN A 49 -0.96 5.44 -5.84
C GLN A 49 -1.84 4.37 -6.49
N ILE A 50 -2.86 3.89 -5.78
CA ILE A 50 -3.79 2.88 -6.32
C ILE A 50 -4.53 3.37 -7.57
N ARG A 51 -4.95 4.63 -7.62
CA ARG A 51 -5.59 5.18 -8.83
C ARG A 51 -4.62 5.24 -10.00
N ALA A 52 -3.41 5.73 -9.77
CA ALA A 52 -2.37 5.81 -10.79
C ALA A 52 -1.98 4.43 -11.32
N ASP A 53 -1.82 3.45 -10.42
CA ASP A 53 -1.52 2.07 -10.78
C ASP A 53 -2.66 1.46 -11.59
N TYR A 54 -3.92 1.70 -11.20
CA TYR A 54 -5.07 1.21 -11.95
C TYR A 54 -5.08 1.71 -13.40
N GLU A 55 -4.85 3.01 -13.62
CA GLU A 55 -4.78 3.61 -14.96
C GLU A 55 -3.60 3.05 -15.77
N LYS A 56 -2.42 2.96 -15.16
CA LYS A 56 -1.21 2.43 -15.78
C LYS A 56 -1.40 0.98 -16.20
N TYR A 57 -1.82 0.12 -15.29
CA TYR A 57 -1.94 -1.30 -15.56
C TYR A 57 -3.13 -1.62 -16.46
N ALA A 58 -4.23 -0.85 -16.41
CA ALA A 58 -5.31 -0.98 -17.39
C ALA A 58 -4.80 -0.77 -18.84
N THR A 59 -3.89 0.19 -19.03
CA THR A 59 -3.26 0.43 -20.33
C THR A 59 -2.37 -0.75 -20.74
N VAL A 60 -1.53 -1.23 -19.83
CA VAL A 60 -0.65 -2.39 -20.09
C VAL A 60 -1.44 -3.64 -20.46
N VAL A 61 -2.50 -3.96 -19.70
CA VAL A 61 -3.35 -5.14 -19.95
C VAL A 61 -4.01 -5.06 -21.32
N LYS A 62 -4.54 -3.90 -21.69
CA LYS A 62 -5.15 -3.68 -23.02
C LYS A 62 -4.15 -3.88 -24.16
N ILE A 63 -2.92 -3.38 -24.01
CA ILE A 63 -1.87 -3.52 -25.02
C ILE A 63 -1.41 -4.97 -25.13
N ALA A 64 -1.23 -5.65 -24.00
CA ALA A 64 -0.76 -7.04 -23.96
C ALA A 64 -1.82 -8.06 -24.40
N GLY A 65 -3.10 -7.68 -24.44
CA GLY A 65 -4.20 -8.61 -24.68
C GLY A 65 -4.37 -9.64 -23.56
N ALA A 66 -3.83 -9.36 -22.37
CA ALA A 66 -3.84 -10.27 -21.24
C ALA A 66 -5.26 -10.40 -20.67
N VAL A 67 -5.68 -11.62 -20.39
CA VAL A 67 -6.95 -11.94 -19.72
C VAL A 67 -6.65 -12.87 -18.54
N VAL A 68 -7.47 -12.80 -17.49
CA VAL A 68 -7.40 -13.73 -16.36
C VAL A 68 -8.26 -14.93 -16.70
N GLU A 69 -7.73 -16.15 -16.53
CA GLU A 69 -8.48 -17.41 -16.67
C GLU A 69 -9.39 -17.69 -15.46
#